data_AF-A0A679K262-F1
#
_entry.id   AF-A0A679K262-F1
#
_cell.length_a   1.000
_cell.length_b   1.000
_cell.length_c   1.000
_cell.angle_alpha   90.00
_cell.angle_beta   90.00
_cell.angle_gamma   90.00
#
_symmetry.space_group_name_H-M   'P 1'
#
loop_
_entity.id
_entity.type
_entity.pdbx_description
1 polymer ?
#
loop_
_entity_poly.entity_id
_entity_poly.type
_entity_poly.pdbx_seq_one_letter_code
_entity_poly.pdbx_strand_id
1 'polypeptide(L)'
;MKILMVTLAAFILAGCDEPKDFIVASPADRGPYEVKFLLEHDGCKVFRFRDYEYRYFVRCDGASSSGASWSETHRAGKTSHTEHYSIPTEEKN
;
A
#
# COMPACT_ATOMS: atom_id res chain seq x y z
N MET A 1 -46.16 18.77 -13.22
CA MET A 1 -45.10 18.12 -14.03
C MET A 1 -43.73 18.78 -13.82
N LYS A 2 -43.29 18.97 -12.56
CA LYS A 2 -42.00 19.61 -12.21
C LYS A 2 -41.28 18.92 -11.03
N ILE A 3 -41.94 17.97 -10.37
CA ILE A 3 -41.43 17.30 -9.16
C ILE A 3 -40.65 16.02 -9.53
N LEU A 4 -40.80 15.53 -10.77
CA LEU A 4 -40.16 14.30 -11.24
C LEU A 4 -38.64 14.43 -11.50
N MET A 5 -38.12 15.66 -11.60
CA MET A 5 -36.71 15.91 -11.93
C MET A 5 -35.80 16.03 -10.70
N VAL A 6 -36.38 16.18 -9.51
CA VAL A 6 -35.60 16.40 -8.26
C VAL A 6 -35.12 15.08 -7.65
N THR A 7 -35.78 13.96 -7.94
CA THR A 7 -35.40 12.63 -7.40
C THR A 7 -34.21 12.00 -8.11
N LEU A 8 -33.90 12.39 -9.36
CA LEU A 8 -32.79 11.82 -10.13
C LEU A 8 -31.41 12.39 -9.74
N ALA A 9 -31.37 13.57 -9.13
CA ALA A 9 -30.13 14.21 -8.71
C ALA A 9 -29.57 13.67 -7.38
N ALA A 10 -30.34 12.86 -6.64
CA ALA A 10 -29.96 12.38 -5.31
C ALA A 10 -29.14 11.08 -5.29
N PHE A 11 -28.85 10.46 -6.45
CA PHE A 11 -28.24 9.13 -6.53
C PHE A 11 -26.74 9.11 -6.91
N ILE A 12 -26.09 10.26 -7.09
CA ILE A 12 -24.72 10.35 -7.66
C ILE A 12 -23.61 10.44 -6.60
N LEU A 13 -23.89 10.14 -5.33
CA LEU A 13 -22.89 10.16 -4.25
C LEU A 13 -22.72 8.76 -3.64
N ALA A 14 -22.63 7.72 -4.49
CA ALA A 14 -22.04 6.46 -4.06
C ALA A 14 -20.61 6.76 -3.58
N GLY A 15 -20.40 6.58 -2.28
CA GLY A 15 -19.20 7.02 -1.58
C GLY A 15 -17.92 6.46 -2.18
N CYS A 16 -16.86 7.25 -2.11
CA CYS A 16 -15.51 6.72 -2.26
C CYS A 16 -15.30 5.67 -1.17
N ASP A 17 -15.07 4.42 -1.56
CA ASP A 17 -14.49 3.43 -0.65
C ASP A 17 -13.16 4.02 -0.15
N GLU A 18 -13.12 4.33 1.13
CA GLU A 18 -11.92 4.84 1.76
C GLU A 18 -10.90 3.69 1.75
N PRO A 19 -9.69 3.89 1.21
CA PRO A 19 -8.68 2.85 1.16
C PRO A 19 -8.36 2.38 2.58
N LYS A 20 -8.79 1.17 2.95
CA LYS A 20 -8.49 0.61 4.25
C LYS A 20 -6.99 0.35 4.35
N ASP A 21 -6.37 0.92 5.37
CA ASP A 21 -5.03 0.56 5.76
C ASP A 21 -5.00 -0.93 6.10
N PHE A 22 -3.99 -1.65 5.58
CA PHE A 22 -3.85 -3.07 5.83
C PHE A 22 -2.53 -3.38 6.54
N ILE A 23 -2.57 -4.39 7.39
CA ILE A 23 -1.46 -4.75 8.27
C ILE A 23 -0.78 -6.00 7.68
N VAL A 24 0.54 -5.95 7.48
CA VAL A 24 1.33 -7.09 6.96
C VAL A 24 2.34 -7.58 7.97
N ALA A 25 2.52 -8.90 8.03
CA ALA A 25 3.60 -9.51 8.78
C ALA A 25 4.96 -9.13 8.20
N SER A 26 5.78 -8.47 9.02
CA SER A 26 7.21 -8.23 8.75
C SER A 26 8.04 -9.45 9.15
N PRO A 27 9.34 -9.51 8.78
CA PRO A 27 10.34 -10.24 9.55
C PRO A 27 10.05 -10.24 11.05
N ALA A 28 10.21 -11.42 11.68
CA ALA A 28 9.74 -11.71 13.04
C ALA A 28 10.27 -10.75 14.13
N ASP A 29 11.35 -10.03 13.84
CA ASP A 29 12.01 -9.06 14.71
C ASP A 29 11.43 -7.64 14.61
N ARG A 30 10.73 -7.28 13.52
CA ARG A 30 10.30 -5.88 13.26
C ARG A 30 8.81 -5.62 13.47
N GLY A 31 8.01 -6.63 13.80
CA GLY A 31 6.57 -6.47 14.05
C GLY A 31 5.80 -6.05 12.80
N PRO A 32 4.47 -6.05 12.80
CA PRO A 32 3.70 -5.86 11.57
C PRO A 32 3.78 -4.43 11.01
N TYR A 33 3.82 -4.28 9.69
CA TYR A 33 3.78 -2.99 9.01
C TYR A 33 2.34 -2.55 8.73
N GLU A 34 2.03 -1.30 9.05
CA GLU A 34 0.82 -0.63 8.60
C GLU A 34 1.05 -0.03 7.21
N VAL A 35 0.36 -0.59 6.21
CA VAL A 35 0.45 -0.17 4.82
C VAL A 35 -0.76 0.69 4.48
N LYS A 36 -0.48 1.91 4.03
CA LYS A 36 -1.48 2.88 3.59
C LYS A 36 -1.48 3.01 2.08
N PHE A 37 -2.65 2.94 1.45
CA PHE A 37 -2.81 3.30 0.05
C PHE A 37 -2.75 4.82 -0.12
N LEU A 38 -2.17 5.28 -1.22
CA LEU A 38 -2.01 6.70 -1.53
C LEU A 38 -2.82 7.13 -2.74
N LEU A 39 -2.72 6.40 -3.85
CA LEU A 39 -3.39 6.71 -5.10
C LEU A 39 -3.39 5.52 -6.05
N GLU A 40 -4.24 5.60 -7.07
CA GLU A 40 -4.28 4.69 -8.20
C GLU A 40 -4.26 5.48 -9.51
N HIS A 41 -3.45 5.04 -10.47
CA HIS A 41 -3.42 5.59 -11.82
C HIS A 41 -3.08 4.48 -12.82
N ASP A 42 -3.82 4.40 -13.92
CA ASP A 42 -3.63 3.42 -15.00
C ASP A 42 -3.52 1.95 -14.50
N GLY A 43 -4.34 1.58 -13.51
CA GLY A 43 -4.34 0.24 -12.91
C GLY A 43 -3.14 -0.05 -12.00
N CYS A 44 -2.36 0.98 -11.63
CA CYS A 44 -1.26 0.89 -10.67
C CYS A 44 -1.60 1.63 -9.38
N LYS A 45 -1.61 0.89 -8.26
CA LYS A 45 -1.84 1.37 -6.90
C LYS A 45 -0.52 1.65 -6.19
N VAL A 46 -0.40 2.83 -5.59
CA VAL A 46 0.76 3.25 -4.80
C VAL A 46 0.45 3.13 -3.32
N PHE A 47 1.37 2.53 -2.57
CA PHE A 47 1.26 2.33 -1.14
C PHE A 47 2.47 2.91 -0.41
N ARG A 48 2.32 3.18 0.88
CA ARG A 48 3.45 3.43 1.80
C ARG A 48 3.31 2.67 3.10
N PHE A 49 4.45 2.43 3.74
CA PHE A 49 4.53 1.98 5.13
C PHE A 49 5.72 2.67 5.81
N ARG A 50 5.83 2.51 7.13
CA ARG A 50 6.94 3.08 7.91
C ARG A 50 7.87 1.97 8.41
N ASP A 51 9.14 2.04 8.00
CA ASP A 51 10.26 1.24 8.52
C ASP A 51 11.40 2.21 8.81
N TYR A 52 11.39 2.78 10.02
CA TYR A 52 12.12 3.98 10.46
C TYR A 52 11.78 5.27 9.66
N GLU A 53 11.81 5.20 8.33
CA GLU A 53 11.36 6.21 7.37
C GLU A 53 10.18 5.70 6.54
N TYR A 54 9.58 6.60 5.74
CA TYR A 54 8.53 6.19 4.80
C TYR A 54 9.12 5.46 3.60
N ARG A 55 8.66 4.23 3.39
CA ARG A 55 8.94 3.41 2.21
C ARG A 55 7.71 3.39 1.33
N TYR A 56 7.90 3.40 0.02
CA TYR A 56 6.83 3.44 -0.98
C TYR A 56 6.98 2.27 -1.95
N PHE A 57 5.87 1.69 -2.36
CA PHE A 57 5.86 0.65 -3.38
C PHE A 57 4.61 0.72 -4.26
N VAL A 58 4.68 0.12 -5.44
CA VAL A 58 3.61 0.15 -6.45
C VAL A 58 3.18 -1.28 -6.78
N ARG A 59 1.87 -1.49 -6.91
CA ARG A 59 1.26 -2.72 -7.42
C ARG A 59 0.46 -2.38 -8.66
N CYS A 60 0.77 -3.01 -9.79
CA CYS A 60 0.00 -2.84 -11.01
C CYS A 60 -0.82 -4.09 -11.30
N ASP A 61 -2.04 -3.90 -11.80
CA ASP A 61 -2.90 -4.99 -12.24
C ASP A 61 -2.21 -5.78 -13.35
N GLY A 62 -2.24 -7.12 -13.25
CA GLY A 62 -1.57 -8.02 -14.19
C GLY A 62 -0.08 -8.21 -13.96
N ALA A 63 0.55 -7.49 -13.02
CA ALA A 63 1.88 -7.84 -12.55
C ALA A 63 1.78 -8.87 -11.41
N SER A 64 2.54 -9.97 -11.50
CA SER A 64 2.81 -10.86 -10.36
C SER A 64 3.74 -10.16 -9.36
N SER A 65 3.35 -9.01 -8.82
CA SER A 65 4.13 -8.36 -7.77
C SER A 65 3.78 -9.04 -6.44
N SER A 66 4.72 -9.84 -5.93
CA SER A 66 4.62 -10.63 -4.70
C SER A 66 4.80 -9.83 -3.40
N GLY A 67 5.02 -8.51 -3.49
CA GLY A 67 5.25 -7.68 -2.32
C GLY A 67 6.11 -6.44 -2.59
N ALA A 68 6.48 -5.76 -1.51
CA ALA A 68 7.60 -4.82 -1.52
C ALA A 68 8.87 -5.55 -1.09
N SER A 69 10.01 -5.30 -1.74
CA SER A 69 11.32 -5.77 -1.29
C SER A 69 12.36 -4.66 -1.42
N TRP A 70 13.27 -4.58 -0.44
CA TRP A 70 14.35 -3.60 -0.45
C TRP A 70 15.57 -4.15 0.31
N SER A 71 16.68 -3.44 0.20
CA SER A 71 17.90 -3.79 0.93
C SER A 71 18.56 -2.54 1.46
N GLU A 72 19.11 -2.65 2.66
CA GLU A 72 19.81 -1.56 3.32
C GLU A 72 21.24 -1.99 3.61
N THR A 73 22.20 -1.17 3.21
CA THR A 73 23.60 -1.41 3.50
C THR A 73 24.11 -0.42 4.53
N HIS A 74 24.53 -0.95 5.66
CA HIS A 74 25.12 -0.19 6.76
C HIS A 74 26.62 -0.46 6.82
N ARG A 75 27.43 0.60 6.87
CA ARG A 75 28.88 0.50 7.00
C ARG A 75 29.33 0.81 8.42
N ALA A 76 30.16 -0.06 8.97
CA ALA A 76 30.82 0.14 10.26
C ALA A 76 32.34 -0.02 10.08
N GLY A 77 33.05 1.11 10.02
CA GLY A 77 34.49 1.13 9.74
C GLY A 77 34.81 0.58 8.35
N LYS A 78 35.56 -0.53 8.31
CA LYS A 78 35.94 -1.24 7.07
C LYS A 78 34.95 -2.35 6.68
N THR A 79 33.93 -2.59 7.50
CA THR A 79 32.96 -3.66 7.29
C THR A 79 31.66 -3.10 6.71
N SER A 80 31.00 -3.88 5.85
CA SER A 80 29.71 -3.57 5.25
C SER A 80 28.73 -4.69 5.58
N HIS A 81 27.58 -4.34 6.15
CA HIS A 81 26.48 -5.26 6.42
C HIS A 81 25.31 -4.88 5.53
N THR A 82 24.75 -5.85 4.80
CA THR A 82 23.55 -5.64 3.99
C THR A 82 22.43 -6.48 4.57
N GLU A 83 21.32 -5.83 4.88
CA GLU A 83 20.08 -6.46 5.31
C GLU A 83 19.08 -6.44 4.15
N HIS A 84 18.34 -7.53 4.00
CA HIS A 84 17.33 -7.69 2.94
C HIS A 84 15.96 -7.83 3.58
N TYR A 85 14.99 -7.07 3.08
CA TYR A 85 13.62 -7.06 3.60
C TYR A 85 12.61 -7.34 2.51
N SER A 86 11.50 -7.94 2.93
CA SER A 86 10.34 -8.14 2.08
C SER A 86 9.04 -8.05 2.89
N ILE A 87 7.99 -7.57 2.24
CA ILE A 87 6.62 -7.51 2.75
C ILE A 87 5.78 -8.35 1.79
N PRO A 88 5.26 -9.52 2.20
CA PRO A 88 4.44 -10.35 1.34
C PRO A 88 3.08 -9.67 1.05
N THR A 89 2.58 -9.78 -0.18
CA THR A 89 1.20 -9.41 -0.51
C THR A 89 0.21 -10.47 -0.03
N GLU A 90 0.06 -10.67 1.27
CA GLU A 90 -1.10 -11.41 1.78
C GLU A 90 -2.27 -10.44 1.93
N GLU A 91 -3.14 -10.42 0.93
CA GLU A 91 -4.47 -9.86 1.05
C GLU A 91 -5.28 -10.85 1.89
N LYS A 92 -5.51 -10.55 3.17
CA LYS A 92 -6.44 -11.33 4.00
C LYS A 92 -7.84 -11.13 3.42
N ASN A 93 -8.27 -12.12 2.63
CA ASN A 93 -9.65 -12.35 2.19
C ASN A 93 -10.61 -12.39 3.40
#